data_AF-A0A662W1Z5-F1
#
_entry.id   AF-A0A662W1Z5-F1
#
_cell.length_a   1.000
_cell.length_b   1.000
_cell.length_c   1.000
_cell.angle_alpha   90.00
_cell.angle_beta   90.00
_cell.angle_gamma   90.00
#
_symmetry.space_group_name_H-M   'P 1'
#
loop_
_entity.id
_entity.type
_entity.pdbx_description
1 polymer ?
#
loop_
_entity_poly.entity_id
_entity_poly.type
_entity_poly.pdbx_seq_one_letter_code
_entity_poly.pdbx_strand_id
1 'polypeptide(L)'
;MCWSVYYELRLAAFTISGLFAGIAGAMYALYLGQISPDDVLSVLRSGEFVAMTLLGGYTSFIGPIVGSFLFTYLKAIISSAALYWYLAFGILIVSIVIFVPTGLMGEIEKRWRIG
;
A
#
# COMPACT_ATOMS: atom_id res chain seq x y z
N MET A 1 2.81 5.41 36.75
CA MET A 1 4.04 5.39 35.92
C MET A 1 3.86 4.71 34.57
N CYS A 2 3.31 3.49 34.48
CA CYS A 2 3.26 2.71 33.24
C CYS A 2 2.57 3.43 32.05
N TRP A 3 1.48 4.16 32.28
CA TRP A 3 0.77 4.93 31.25
C TRP A 3 1.59 6.06 30.60
N SER A 4 2.57 6.61 31.31
CA SER A 4 3.42 7.69 30.79
C SER A 4 4.32 7.18 29.65
N VAL A 5 4.91 6.01 29.85
CA VAL A 5 5.86 5.43 28.89
C VAL A 5 5.14 4.98 27.61
N TYR A 6 3.88 4.53 27.71
CA TYR A 6 3.11 4.12 26.53
C TYR A 6 2.71 5.28 25.61
N TYR A 7 2.46 6.50 26.13
CA TYR A 7 2.13 7.63 25.25
C TYR A 7 3.37 8.09 24.47
N GLU A 8 4.54 8.14 25.09
CA GLU A 8 5.78 8.57 24.44
C GLU A 8 6.18 7.62 23.33
N LEU A 9 6.06 6.31 23.57
CA LEU A 9 6.38 5.29 22.56
C LEU A 9 5.44 5.38 21.34
N ARG A 10 4.14 5.58 21.59
CA ARG A 10 3.13 5.74 20.52
C ARG A 10 3.35 7.03 19.74
N LEU A 11 3.66 8.12 20.43
CA LEU A 11 3.91 9.41 19.80
C LEU A 11 5.19 9.34 18.94
N ALA A 12 6.26 8.75 19.47
CA ALA A 12 7.51 8.56 18.72
C ALA A 12 7.30 7.69 17.48
N ALA A 13 6.59 6.56 17.61
CA ALA A 13 6.28 5.70 16.47
C ALA A 13 5.44 6.44 15.41
N PHE A 14 4.44 7.23 15.83
CA PHE A 14 3.63 8.04 14.94
C PHE A 14 4.46 9.10 14.21
N THR A 15 5.30 9.85 14.92
CA THR A 15 6.18 10.87 14.33
C THR A 15 7.17 10.26 13.34
N ILE A 16 7.78 9.12 13.66
CA ILE A 16 8.71 8.42 12.76
C ILE A 16 7.96 7.98 11.49
N SER A 17 6.77 7.38 11.62
CA SER A 17 5.98 6.97 10.46
C SER A 17 5.56 8.16 9.58
N GLY A 18 5.17 9.28 10.20
CA GLY A 18 4.80 10.52 9.51
C GLY A 18 5.97 11.16 8.77
N LEU A 19 7.19 11.04 9.31
CA LEU A 19 8.41 11.52 8.66
C LEU A 19 8.66 10.75 7.35
N PHE A 20 8.58 9.41 7.37
CA PHE A 20 8.73 8.61 6.15
C PHE A 20 7.60 8.88 5.14
N ALA A 21 6.36 8.99 5.60
CA ALA A 21 5.23 9.33 4.74
C ALA A 21 5.39 10.72 4.08
N GLY A 22 5.88 11.71 4.83
CA GLY A 22 6.16 13.06 4.33
C GLY A 22 7.27 13.08 3.29
N ILE A 23 8.38 12.37 3.53
CA ILE A 23 9.48 12.25 2.56
C ILE A 23 8.99 11.56 1.27
N ALA A 24 8.25 10.46 1.39
CA ALA A 24 7.70 9.76 0.25
C ALA A 24 6.75 10.65 -0.56
N GLY A 25 5.87 11.41 0.11
CA GLY A 25 4.96 12.36 -0.53
C GLY A 25 5.68 13.51 -1.24
N ALA A 26 6.72 14.07 -0.63
CA ALA A 26 7.54 15.12 -1.24
C ALA A 26 8.29 14.61 -2.48
N MET A 27 8.89 13.42 -2.40
CA MET A 27 9.52 12.77 -3.56
C MET A 27 8.51 12.47 -4.67
N TYR A 28 7.31 12.02 -4.31
CA TYR A 28 6.26 11.73 -5.27
C TYR A 28 5.75 12.99 -5.99
N ALA A 29 5.62 14.11 -5.28
CA ALA A 29 5.27 15.40 -5.86
C ALA A 29 6.33 15.87 -6.87
N LEU A 30 7.62 15.71 -6.54
CA LEU A 30 8.73 16.01 -7.45
C LEU A 30 8.72 15.11 -8.69
N TYR A 31 8.40 13.82 -8.52
CA TYR A 31 8.31 12.86 -9.62
C TYR A 31 7.21 13.20 -10.63
N LEU A 32 6.04 13.66 -10.17
CA LEU A 32 4.92 14.01 -11.05
C LEU A 32 5.18 15.28 -11.86
N GLY A 33 5.89 16.27 -11.31
CA GLY A 33 6.20 17.56 -11.94
C GLY A 33 5.00 18.49 -12.15
N GLN A 34 3.78 17.97 -12.14
CA GLN A 34 2.51 18.67 -12.26
C GLN A 34 1.46 17.97 -11.38
N ILE A 35 0.72 18.75 -10.59
CA ILE A 35 -0.21 18.25 -9.58
C ILE A 35 -1.62 18.70 -9.98
N SER A 36 -2.41 17.78 -10.52
CA SER A 36 -3.84 17.98 -10.75
C SER A 36 -4.61 17.58 -9.48
N PRO A 37 -5.47 18.45 -8.91
CA PRO A 37 -6.22 18.15 -7.69
C PRO A 37 -7.03 16.85 -7.80
N ASP A 38 -7.59 16.58 -8.98
CA ASP A 38 -8.39 15.41 -9.27
C ASP A 38 -7.60 14.09 -9.14
N ASP A 39 -6.31 14.06 -9.46
CA ASP A 39 -5.51 12.82 -9.39
C ASP A 39 -4.97 12.56 -7.98
N VAL A 40 -4.59 13.61 -7.26
CA VAL A 40 -3.84 13.49 -5.99
C VAL A 40 -4.77 13.45 -4.78
N LEU A 41 -5.95 14.10 -4.85
CA LEU A 41 -6.98 14.04 -3.81
C LEU A 41 -8.06 12.98 -4.08
N SER A 42 -7.88 12.15 -5.11
CA SER A 42 -8.83 11.09 -5.41
C SER A 42 -8.87 10.01 -4.33
N VAL A 43 -10.08 9.51 -4.05
CA VAL A 43 -10.30 8.30 -3.25
C VAL A 43 -9.61 7.09 -3.87
N LEU A 44 -9.41 7.10 -5.19
CA LEU A 44 -8.68 6.03 -5.86
C LEU A 44 -7.20 5.98 -5.46
N ARG A 45 -6.54 7.13 -5.34
CA ARG A 45 -5.13 7.21 -4.92
C ARG A 45 -4.93 6.61 -3.53
N SER A 46 -5.83 6.88 -2.59
CA SER A 46 -5.77 6.27 -1.25
C SER A 46 -6.06 4.76 -1.31
N GLY A 47 -7.00 4.34 -2.16
CA GLY A 47 -7.29 2.93 -2.44
C GLY A 47 -6.07 2.17 -2.98
N GLU A 48 -5.21 2.80 -3.77
CA GLU A 48 -3.95 2.21 -4.24
C GLU A 48 -3.00 1.84 -3.12
N PHE A 49 -2.75 2.75 -2.18
CA PHE A 49 -1.87 2.46 -1.05
C PHE A 49 -2.43 1.34 -0.17
N VAL A 50 -3.75 1.33 0.03
CA VAL A 50 -4.43 0.22 0.73
C VAL A 50 -4.26 -1.09 -0.04
N ALA A 51 -4.47 -1.09 -1.36
CA ALA A 51 -4.32 -2.28 -2.17
C ALA A 51 -2.88 -2.84 -2.18
N MET A 52 -1.86 -1.99 -2.21
CA MET A 52 -0.45 -2.40 -2.09
C MET A 52 -0.19 -3.13 -0.77
N THR A 53 -0.71 -2.61 0.35
CA THR A 53 -0.54 -3.23 1.67
C THR A 53 -1.33 -4.54 1.79
N LEU A 54 -2.55 -4.59 1.27
CA LEU A 54 -3.40 -5.79 1.28
C LEU A 54 -2.80 -6.91 0.41
N LEU A 55 -2.35 -6.59 -0.80
CA LEU A 55 -1.73 -7.54 -1.71
C LEU A 55 -0.45 -8.14 -1.11
N GLY A 56 0.38 -7.29 -0.49
CA GLY A 56 1.60 -7.71 0.18
C GLY A 56 1.37 -8.54 1.44
N GLY A 57 0.27 -8.25 2.14
CA GLY A 57 -0.07 -8.83 3.45
C GLY A 57 0.33 -7.89 4.58
N TYR A 58 -0.58 -7.73 5.56
CA TYR A 58 -0.40 -6.87 6.73
C TYR A 58 0.33 -7.56 7.90
N THR A 59 0.63 -8.84 7.78
CA THR A 59 1.22 -9.65 8.86
C THR A 59 2.72 -9.41 9.05
N SER A 60 3.41 -8.88 8.04
CA SER A 60 4.85 -8.66 8.06
C SER A 60 5.23 -7.29 7.50
N PHE A 61 6.27 -6.67 8.06
CA PHE A 61 6.83 -5.40 7.58
C PHE A 61 7.31 -5.48 6.12
N ILE A 62 7.74 -6.67 5.67
CA ILE A 62 8.20 -6.91 4.30
C ILE A 62 7.02 -7.04 3.32
N GLY A 63 5.84 -7.43 3.82
CA GLY A 63 4.63 -7.62 3.01
C GLY A 63 4.30 -6.39 2.16
N PRO A 64 4.08 -5.19 2.76
CA PRO A 64 3.79 -3.96 2.03
C PRO A 64 4.86 -3.57 1.00
N ILE A 65 6.14 -3.84 1.29
CA ILE A 65 7.24 -3.54 0.38
C ILE A 65 7.09 -4.38 -0.90
N VAL A 66 6.99 -5.70 -0.76
CA VAL A 66 6.80 -6.63 -1.88
C VAL A 66 5.48 -6.33 -2.62
N GLY A 67 4.42 -6.04 -1.86
CA GLY A 67 3.12 -5.66 -2.40
C GLY A 67 3.17 -4.38 -3.23
N SER A 68 3.92 -3.37 -2.78
CA SER A 68 4.10 -2.11 -3.52
C SER A 68 4.80 -2.32 -4.87
N PHE A 69 5.84 -3.17 -4.92
CA PHE A 69 6.54 -3.49 -6.16
C PHE A 69 5.64 -4.25 -7.13
N LEU A 70 4.99 -5.33 -6.66
CA LEU A 70 4.15 -6.15 -7.53
C LEU A 70 2.95 -5.37 -8.05
N PHE A 71 2.29 -4.62 -7.18
CA PHE A 71 1.13 -3.81 -7.55
C PHE A 71 1.50 -2.70 -8.52
N THR A 72 2.62 -2.01 -8.31
CA THR A 72 3.09 -0.96 -9.23
C THR A 72 3.40 -1.54 -10.61
N TYR A 73 4.03 -2.71 -10.67
CA TYR A 73 4.31 -3.42 -11.91
C TYR A 73 3.01 -3.81 -12.63
N LEU A 74 2.06 -4.37 -11.90
CA LEU A 74 0.76 -4.80 -12.44
C LEU A 74 -0.05 -3.59 -12.94
N LYS A 75 -0.04 -2.49 -12.17
CA LYS A 75 -0.67 -1.23 -12.56
C LYS A 75 -0.04 -0.66 -13.84
N ALA A 76 1.28 -0.72 -13.98
CA ALA A 76 1.96 -0.26 -15.20
C ALA A 76 1.51 -1.03 -16.44
N ILE A 77 1.39 -2.36 -16.34
CA ILE A 77 0.90 -3.20 -17.45
C ILE A 77 -0.56 -2.86 -17.78
N ILE A 78 -1.42 -2.83 -16.76
CA ILE A 78 -2.86 -2.58 -16.94
C ILE A 78 -3.11 -1.17 -17.49
N SER A 79 -2.39 -0.17 -16.99
CA SER A 79 -2.49 1.21 -17.47
C SER A 79 -2.09 1.37 -18.94
N SER A 80 -1.24 0.48 -19.47
CA SER A 80 -0.85 0.51 -20.88
C SER A 80 -1.85 -0.21 -21.81
N ALA A 81 -2.58 -1.20 -21.29
CA ALA A 81 -3.47 -2.05 -22.07
C ALA A 81 -4.97 -1.67 -21.96
N ALA A 82 -5.38 -1.05 -20.85
CA ALA A 82 -6.80 -0.79 -20.56
C ALA A 82 -7.22 0.63 -20.95
N LEU A 83 -8.24 0.75 -21.79
CA LEU A 83 -8.86 2.04 -22.17
C LEU A 83 -9.50 2.75 -20.97
N TYR A 84 -10.05 1.99 -20.01
CA TYR A 84 -10.65 2.49 -18.76
C TYR A 84 -9.87 1.99 -17.54
N TRP A 85 -8.71 2.60 -17.29
CA TRP A 85 -7.79 2.16 -16.23
C TRP A 85 -8.42 2.17 -14.83
N TYR A 86 -9.28 3.15 -14.52
CA TYR A 86 -10.03 3.25 -13.26
C TYR A 86 -10.92 2.03 -12.98
N LEU A 87 -11.56 1.47 -14.01
CA LEU A 87 -12.44 0.29 -13.88
C LEU A 87 -11.62 -0.98 -13.69
N ALA A 88 -10.57 -1.16 -14.51
CA ALA A 88 -9.66 -2.29 -14.40
C ALA A 88 -8.99 -2.33 -13.03
N PHE A 89 -8.67 -1.16 -12.48
CA PHE A 89 -8.12 -1.00 -11.15
C PHE A 89 -9.08 -1.47 -10.04
N GLY A 90 -10.35 -1.06 -10.08
CA GLY A 90 -11.35 -1.53 -9.12
C GLY A 90 -11.53 -3.05 -9.15
N ILE A 91 -11.60 -3.63 -10.34
CA ILE A 91 -11.68 -5.08 -10.54
C ILE A 91 -10.44 -5.79 -9.97
N LEU A 92 -9.26 -5.21 -10.17
CA LEU A 92 -8.01 -5.74 -9.64
C LEU A 92 -8.05 -5.83 -8.11
N ILE A 93 -8.42 -4.73 -7.43
CA ILE A 93 -8.52 -4.71 -5.97
C ILE A 93 -9.50 -5.77 -5.47
N VAL A 94 -10.70 -5.81 -6.05
CA VAL A 94 -11.73 -6.78 -5.65
C VAL A 94 -11.22 -8.21 -5.84
N SER A 95 -10.56 -8.49 -6.96
CA SER A 95 -9.97 -9.81 -7.24
C SER A 95 -8.92 -10.17 -6.19
N ILE A 96 -8.01 -9.26 -5.85
CA ILE A 96 -6.96 -9.50 -4.85
C ILE A 96 -7.58 -9.82 -3.48
N VAL A 97 -8.58 -9.05 -3.06
CA VAL A 97 -9.26 -9.23 -1.77
C VAL A 97 -9.98 -10.58 -1.69
N ILE A 98 -10.59 -11.02 -2.80
CA ILE A 98 -11.33 -12.29 -2.84
C ILE A 98 -10.37 -13.49 -2.89
N PHE A 99 -9.33 -13.44 -3.73
CA PHE A 99 -8.44 -14.59 -3.95
C PHE A 99 -7.32 -14.72 -2.91
N VAL A 100 -6.87 -13.61 -2.33
CA VAL A 100 -5.72 -13.58 -1.41
C VAL A 100 -6.03 -12.70 -0.17
N PRO A 101 -7.00 -13.09 0.68
CA PRO A 101 -7.46 -12.26 1.80
C PRO A 101 -6.41 -12.01 2.88
N THR A 102 -5.42 -12.90 3.00
CA THR A 102 -4.27 -12.76 3.93
C THR A 102 -3.06 -12.06 3.31
N GLY A 103 -3.11 -11.71 2.01
CA GLY A 103 -1.97 -11.22 1.24
C GLY A 103 -0.91 -12.29 0.93
N LEU A 104 -0.01 -11.98 -0.01
CA LEU A 104 1.02 -12.90 -0.48
C LEU A 104 1.89 -13.44 0.66
N MET A 105 2.30 -12.56 1.57
CA MET A 105 3.17 -12.96 2.68
C MET A 105 2.42 -13.76 3.75
N GLY A 106 1.12 -13.51 3.94
CA GLY A 106 0.29 -14.30 4.84
C GLY A 106 0.10 -15.74 4.36
N GLU A 107 0.02 -15.97 3.04
CA GLU A 107 -0.06 -17.32 2.48
C GLU A 107 1.28 -18.08 2.55
N ILE A 108 2.41 -17.36 2.35
CA ILE A 108 3.76 -17.92 2.52
C ILE A 108 4.00 -18.35 3.97
N GLU A 109 3.66 -17.50 4.93
CA GLU A 109 3.82 -17.80 6.36
C GLU A 109 2.90 -18.95 6.80
N LYS A 110 1.67 -19.01 6.27
CA LYS A 110 0.75 -20.10 6.52
C LYS A 110 1.34 -21.41 6.00
N ARG A 111 1.87 -21.44 4.77
CA ARG A 111 2.55 -22.61 4.20
C ARG A 111 3.82 -23.02 4.95
N TRP A 112 4.58 -22.05 5.47
CA TRP A 112 5.79 -22.32 6.26
C TRP A 112 5.50 -22.96 7.62
N ARG A 113 4.34 -22.67 8.23
CA ARG A 113 3.97 -23.22 9.54
C ARG A 113 3.40 -24.64 9.48
N ILE A 114 3.07 -25.15 8.29
CA ILE A 114 2.50 -26.50 8.08
C ILE A 114 3.52 -27.51 7.52
N GLY A 115 4.77 -27.09 7.28
CA GLY A 115 5.90 -27.97 6.95
C GLY A 115 6.91 -28.00 8.08
#